data_AF-A0A9X4QRE5-F1
#
_entry.id   AF-A0A9X4QRE5-F1
#
_cell.length_a   1.000
_cell.length_b   1.000
_cell.length_c   1.000
_cell.angle_alpha   90.00
_cell.angle_beta   90.00
_cell.angle_gamma   90.00
#
_symmetry.space_group_name_H-M   'P 1'
#
loop_
_entity.id
_entity.type
_entity.pdbx_description
1 polymer ?
#
loop_
_entity_poly.entity_id
_entity_poly.type
_entity_poly.pdbx_seq_one_letter_code
_entity_poly.pdbx_strand_id
1 'polypeptide(L)'
;MIRIFGVIFSLFASSFYVALMTYHYEVIPKELLGRLIYSRENVPFAPFLEVLFLEITVEFLREAGARLPSRIGQSLGIVGGVILGQAAVEASLTSNILIIIVSLSALTSFVTPIYKMSNAIRFLRFPIILLAAAWGSLGIAMGVCFLLVHLSRLRSLGYPYTVPFFPVRAKDLKDSLVRSSYSVTGSRPSYLKPSSKLRYKPKPERRSNDFDEE
;
A
#
# COMPACT_ATOMS: atom_id res chain seq x y z
N MET A 1 8.30 8.54 2.11
CA MET A 1 8.43 7.18 2.67
C MET A 1 7.12 6.60 3.19
N ILE A 2 6.48 7.21 4.19
CA ILE A 2 5.19 6.70 4.73
C ILE A 2 4.16 6.43 3.63
N ARG A 3 4.02 7.32 2.64
CA ARG A 3 3.09 7.12 1.51
C ARG A 3 3.42 5.91 0.64
N ILE A 4 4.70 5.67 0.37
CA ILE A 4 5.15 4.51 -0.43
C ILE A 4 4.86 3.23 0.34
N PHE A 5 5.20 3.20 1.63
CA PHE A 5 4.91 2.07 2.51
C PHE A 5 3.40 1.81 2.59
N GLY A 6 2.58 2.84 2.76
CA GLY A 6 1.12 2.71 2.82
C GLY A 6 0.53 2.10 1.54
N VAL A 7 1.02 2.50 0.36
CA VAL A 7 0.59 1.90 -0.92
C VAL A 7 0.96 0.41 -0.98
N ILE A 8 2.21 0.06 -0.67
CA ILE A 8 2.70 -1.33 -0.68
C ILE A 8 1.90 -2.17 0.33
N PHE A 9 1.75 -1.68 1.56
CA PHE A 9 1.01 -2.37 2.62
C PHE A 9 -0.46 -2.59 2.22
N SER A 10 -1.13 -1.53 1.74
CA SER A 10 -2.53 -1.63 1.31
C SER A 10 -2.75 -2.58 0.14
N LEU A 11 -1.74 -2.83 -0.70
CA LEU A 11 -1.87 -3.74 -1.84
C LEU A 11 -1.59 -5.21 -1.45
N PHE A 12 -0.59 -5.44 -0.60
CA PHE A 12 -0.07 -6.79 -0.36
C PHE A 12 -0.49 -7.41 0.98
N ALA A 13 -0.89 -6.63 1.99
CA ALA A 13 -1.13 -7.15 3.33
C ALA A 13 -2.11 -8.34 3.37
N SER A 14 -3.25 -8.20 2.69
CA SER A 14 -4.31 -9.21 2.68
C SER A 14 -3.93 -10.44 1.86
N SER A 15 -3.29 -10.26 0.70
CA SER A 15 -2.79 -11.37 -0.12
C SER A 15 -1.68 -12.15 0.60
N PHE A 16 -0.80 -11.43 1.31
CA PHE A 16 0.28 -12.04 2.08
C PHE A 16 -0.26 -12.87 3.25
N TYR A 17 -1.32 -12.41 3.92
CA TYR A 17 -2.02 -13.21 4.91
C TYR A 17 -2.53 -14.53 4.31
N VAL A 18 -3.19 -14.51 3.14
CA VAL A 18 -3.65 -15.74 2.48
C VAL A 18 -2.48 -16.67 2.17
N ALA A 19 -1.40 -16.15 1.58
CA ALA A 19 -0.24 -16.97 1.22
C ALA A 19 0.43 -17.62 2.45
N LEU A 20 0.59 -16.86 3.55
CA LEU A 20 1.16 -17.39 4.79
C LEU A 20 0.28 -18.47 5.41
N MET A 21 -1.02 -18.22 5.54
CA MET A 21 -1.92 -19.17 6.20
C MET A 21 -2.14 -20.44 5.40
N THR A 22 -2.15 -20.35 4.06
CA THR A 22 -2.44 -21.50 3.21
C THR A 22 -1.20 -22.31 2.88
N TYR A 23 -0.03 -21.68 2.71
CA TYR A 23 1.16 -22.38 2.20
C TYR A 23 2.38 -22.32 3.13
N HIS A 24 2.56 -21.27 3.92
CA HIS A 24 3.83 -20.98 4.61
C HIS A 24 3.63 -20.65 6.10
N TYR A 25 2.88 -21.47 6.82
CA TYR A 25 2.60 -21.25 8.26
C TYR A 25 3.86 -21.37 9.12
N GLU A 26 4.89 -22.08 8.64
CA GLU A 26 6.18 -22.28 9.32
C GLU A 26 6.99 -21.01 9.48
N VAL A 27 6.74 -19.99 8.65
CA VAL A 27 7.42 -18.69 8.72
C VAL A 27 6.99 -17.89 9.97
N ILE A 28 5.85 -18.26 10.57
CA ILE A 28 5.31 -17.56 11.73
C ILE A 28 6.05 -18.02 13.00
N PRO A 29 6.58 -17.10 13.83
CA PRO A 29 7.19 -17.46 15.10
C PRO A 29 6.23 -18.29 15.96
N LYS A 30 6.76 -19.35 16.60
CA LYS A 30 5.94 -20.32 17.37
C LYS A 30 5.09 -19.65 18.46
N GLU A 31 5.60 -18.57 19.05
CA GLU A 31 4.92 -17.74 20.06
C GLU A 31 3.64 -17.07 19.51
N LEU A 32 3.66 -16.65 18.25
CA LEU A 32 2.51 -16.05 17.57
C LEU A 32 1.58 -17.09 16.97
N LEU A 33 2.13 -18.24 16.55
CA LEU A 33 1.37 -19.33 15.95
C LEU A 33 0.27 -19.86 16.89
N GLY A 34 0.54 -20.00 18.18
CA GLY A 34 -0.46 -20.43 19.16
C GLY A 34 -1.67 -19.48 19.27
N ARG A 35 -1.40 -18.16 19.31
CA ARG A 35 -2.46 -17.13 19.35
C ARG A 35 -3.29 -17.12 18.06
N LEU A 36 -2.63 -17.38 16.94
CA LEU A 36 -3.26 -17.43 15.63
C LEU A 36 -4.15 -18.66 15.46
N ILE A 37 -3.71 -19.83 15.90
CA ILE A 37 -4.52 -21.06 15.91
C ILE A 37 -5.76 -20.84 16.77
N TYR A 38 -5.59 -20.35 18.01
CA TYR A 38 -6.71 -20.06 18.90
C TYR A 38 -7.68 -19.03 18.31
N SER A 39 -7.17 -17.97 17.67
CA SER A 39 -8.00 -16.97 17.01
C SER A 39 -8.78 -17.50 15.81
N ARG A 40 -8.45 -18.69 15.31
CA ARG A 40 -9.09 -19.32 14.14
C ARG A 40 -9.85 -20.60 14.46
N GLU A 41 -9.79 -21.09 15.69
CA GLU A 41 -10.35 -22.38 16.09
C GLU A 41 -11.85 -22.50 15.74
N ASN A 42 -12.59 -21.40 15.86
CA ASN A 42 -14.03 -21.34 15.59
C ASN A 42 -14.38 -20.76 14.22
N VAL A 43 -13.39 -20.43 13.38
CA VAL A 43 -13.63 -19.79 12.08
C VAL A 43 -13.89 -20.84 11.00
N PRO A 44 -15.09 -20.89 10.41
CA PRO A 44 -15.48 -21.97 9.48
C PRO A 44 -14.92 -21.79 8.06
N PHE A 45 -14.39 -20.61 7.74
CA PHE A 45 -13.92 -20.28 6.40
C PHE A 45 -12.41 -20.50 6.22
N ALA A 46 -12.07 -20.93 5.00
CA ALA A 46 -10.68 -20.93 4.54
C ALA A 46 -10.10 -19.50 4.50
N PRO A 47 -8.78 -19.32 4.70
CA PRO A 47 -8.14 -18.00 4.75
C PRO A 47 -8.48 -17.10 3.54
N PHE A 48 -8.60 -17.68 2.35
CA PHE A 48 -8.97 -16.97 1.14
C PHE A 48 -10.39 -16.38 1.20
N LEU A 49 -11.39 -17.19 1.58
CA LEU A 49 -12.79 -16.76 1.67
C LEU A 49 -12.98 -15.72 2.78
N GLU A 50 -12.28 -15.91 3.90
CA GLU A 50 -12.28 -14.99 5.04
C GLU A 50 -11.78 -13.59 4.63
N VAL A 51 -10.65 -13.52 3.91
CA VAL A 51 -10.11 -12.26 3.37
C VAL A 51 -11.08 -11.64 2.37
N LEU A 52 -11.60 -12.43 1.43
CA LEU A 52 -12.48 -11.94 0.38
C LEU A 52 -13.77 -11.35 0.95
N PHE A 53 -14.33 -11.96 2.00
CA PHE A 53 -15.48 -11.43 2.72
C PHE A 53 -15.19 -10.04 3.31
N LEU A 54 -14.15 -9.88 4.13
CA LEU A 54 -13.86 -8.58 4.75
C LEU A 54 -13.43 -7.52 3.74
N GLU A 55 -12.64 -7.87 2.73
CA GLU A 55 -12.22 -6.94 1.69
C GLU A 55 -13.42 -6.38 0.92
N ILE A 56 -14.38 -7.23 0.56
CA ILE A 56 -15.63 -6.81 -0.09
C ILE A 56 -16.46 -5.94 0.86
N THR A 57 -16.58 -6.30 2.14
CA THR A 57 -17.31 -5.50 3.13
C THR A 57 -16.72 -4.10 3.24
N VAL A 58 -15.39 -3.97 3.29
CA VAL A 58 -14.71 -2.67 3.33
C VAL A 58 -14.97 -1.86 2.06
N GLU A 59 -14.94 -2.49 0.89
CA GLU A 59 -15.26 -1.79 -0.37
C GLU A 59 -16.72 -1.32 -0.42
N PHE A 60 -17.68 -2.13 0.05
CA PHE A 60 -19.08 -1.71 0.15
C PHE A 60 -19.27 -0.54 1.11
N LEU A 61 -18.67 -0.60 2.30
CA LEU A 61 -18.72 0.52 3.25
C LEU A 61 -18.15 1.80 2.64
N ARG A 62 -17.06 1.69 1.90
CA ARG A 62 -16.38 2.83 1.29
C ARG A 62 -17.17 3.42 0.13
N GLU A 63 -17.73 2.58 -0.74
CA GLU A 63 -18.53 3.03 -1.88
C GLU A 63 -19.85 3.65 -1.42
N ALA A 64 -20.48 3.09 -0.37
CA ALA A 64 -21.64 3.69 0.27
C ALA A 64 -21.27 5.03 0.95
N GLY A 65 -20.16 5.07 1.69
CA GLY A 65 -19.67 6.28 2.36
C GLY A 65 -19.34 7.42 1.40
N ALA A 66 -18.79 7.11 0.21
CA ALA A 66 -18.46 8.09 -0.82
C ALA A 66 -19.69 8.72 -1.49
N ARG A 67 -20.87 8.07 -1.42
CA ARG A 67 -22.13 8.53 -2.03
C ARG A 67 -23.01 9.33 -1.08
N LEU A 68 -22.73 9.28 0.22
CA LEU A 68 -23.53 9.92 1.25
C LEU A 68 -22.97 11.32 1.62
N PRO A 69 -23.81 12.24 2.10
CA PRO A 69 -23.35 13.50 2.68
C PRO A 69 -22.37 13.26 3.84
N SER A 70 -21.41 14.16 4.03
CA SER A 70 -20.28 13.98 4.97
C SER A 70 -20.67 13.56 6.39
N ARG A 71 -21.74 14.14 6.96
CA ARG A 71 -22.25 13.77 8.30
C ARG A 71 -22.76 12.32 8.37
N ILE A 72 -23.45 11.86 7.32
CA ILE A 72 -24.00 10.51 7.25
C ILE A 72 -22.89 9.50 6.91
N GLY A 73 -21.96 9.88 6.03
CA GLY A 73 -20.79 9.06 5.67
C GLY A 73 -19.87 8.78 6.87
N GLN A 74 -19.66 9.75 7.77
CA GLN A 74 -18.90 9.53 9.00
C GLN A 74 -19.59 8.52 9.93
N SER A 75 -20.90 8.67 10.15
CA SER A 75 -21.68 7.71 10.94
C SER A 75 -21.65 6.31 10.33
N LEU A 76 -21.80 6.19 9.01
CA LEU A 76 -21.68 4.90 8.31
C LEU A 76 -20.29 4.28 8.51
N GLY A 77 -19.22 5.08 8.51
CA GLY A 77 -17.87 4.59 8.79
C GLY A 77 -17.70 4.05 10.20
N ILE A 78 -18.27 4.73 11.21
CA ILE A 78 -18.21 4.30 12.62
C ILE A 78 -19.06 3.04 12.83
N VAL A 79 -20.32 3.07 12.41
CA VAL A 79 -21.27 1.95 12.51
C VAL A 79 -20.73 0.75 11.73
N GLY A 80 -20.33 0.96 10.48
CA GLY A 80 -19.78 -0.08 9.62
C GLY A 80 -18.49 -0.68 10.15
N GLY A 81 -17.54 0.15 10.59
CA GLY A 81 -16.25 -0.35 11.10
C GLY A 81 -16.36 -1.10 12.42
N VAL A 82 -17.07 -0.53 13.40
CA VAL A 82 -17.15 -1.10 14.75
C VAL A 82 -18.17 -2.23 14.80
N ILE A 83 -19.39 -2.02 14.31
CA ILE A 83 -20.48 -2.99 14.47
C ILE A 83 -20.27 -4.21 13.56
N LEU A 84 -19.87 -4.02 12.28
CA LEU A 84 -19.57 -5.18 11.43
C LEU A 84 -18.31 -5.90 11.89
N GLY A 85 -17.31 -5.18 12.40
CA GLY A 85 -16.12 -5.79 13.00
C GLY A 85 -16.47 -6.67 14.19
N GLN A 86 -17.25 -6.14 15.15
CA GLN A 86 -17.70 -6.88 16.32
C GLN A 86 -18.59 -8.07 15.94
N ALA A 87 -19.58 -7.86 15.08
CA ALA A 87 -20.48 -8.92 14.60
C ALA A 87 -19.71 -10.04 13.88
N ALA A 88 -18.66 -9.70 13.12
CA ALA A 88 -17.84 -10.71 12.44
C ALA A 88 -17.04 -11.58 13.42
N VAL A 89 -16.58 -11.01 14.53
CA VAL A 89 -15.91 -11.75 15.63
C VAL A 89 -16.91 -12.59 16.42
N GLU A 90 -18.04 -12.01 16.82
CA GLU A 90 -19.07 -12.70 17.61
C GLU A 90 -19.69 -13.87 16.86
N ALA A 91 -19.95 -13.70 15.56
CA ALA A 91 -20.42 -14.78 14.69
C ALA A 91 -19.31 -15.77 14.31
N SER A 92 -18.07 -15.57 14.79
CA SER A 92 -16.89 -16.36 14.45
C SER A 92 -16.68 -16.51 12.93
N LEU A 93 -17.13 -15.54 12.14
CA LEU A 93 -16.97 -15.57 10.68
C LEU A 93 -15.53 -15.26 10.29
N THR A 94 -14.82 -14.49 11.10
CA THR A 94 -13.45 -14.04 10.82
C THR A 94 -12.61 -13.98 12.09
N SER A 95 -11.29 -14.05 11.92
CA SER A 95 -10.32 -13.99 13.00
C SER A 95 -9.94 -12.56 13.36
N ASN A 96 -9.67 -12.33 14.65
CA ASN A 96 -9.25 -11.03 15.18
C ASN A 96 -8.00 -10.50 14.48
N ILE A 97 -7.03 -11.38 14.21
CA ILE A 97 -5.76 -11.01 13.54
C ILE A 97 -6.03 -10.52 12.11
N LEU A 98 -6.91 -11.21 11.37
CA LEU A 98 -7.26 -10.81 10.02
C LEU A 98 -8.02 -9.48 10.00
N ILE A 99 -8.94 -9.24 10.94
CA ILE A 99 -9.63 -7.94 11.07
C ILE A 99 -8.62 -6.80 11.24
N ILE A 100 -7.59 -6.99 12.08
CA ILE A 100 -6.53 -6.00 12.28
C ILE A 100 -5.78 -5.74 10.97
N ILE A 101 -5.36 -6.80 10.26
CA ILE A 101 -4.61 -6.69 9.01
C ILE A 101 -5.43 -5.96 7.94
N VAL A 102 -6.70 -6.34 7.74
CA VAL A 102 -7.58 -5.72 6.74
C VAL A 102 -7.91 -4.27 7.13
N SER A 103 -8.15 -3.99 8.41
CA SER A 103 -8.40 -2.62 8.91
C SER A 103 -7.20 -1.69 8.67
N LEU A 104 -5.98 -2.18 8.94
CA LEU A 104 -4.75 -1.45 8.64
C LEU A 104 -4.55 -1.26 7.13
N SER A 105 -4.83 -2.28 6.31
CA SER A 105 -4.80 -2.21 4.84
C SER A 105 -5.78 -1.15 4.31
N ALA A 106 -6.99 -1.12 4.87
CA ALA A 106 -8.02 -0.14 4.54
C ALA A 106 -7.60 1.29 4.93
N LEU A 107 -7.01 1.46 6.12
CA LEU A 107 -6.54 2.76 6.61
C LEU A 107 -5.37 3.29 5.79
N THR A 108 -4.38 2.43 5.49
CA THR A 108 -3.21 2.80 4.68
C THR A 108 -3.58 3.13 3.23
N SER A 109 -4.68 2.58 2.70
CA SER A 109 -5.19 2.94 1.37
C SER A 109 -5.58 4.43 1.24
N PHE A 110 -5.96 5.10 2.34
CA PHE A 110 -6.24 6.54 2.36
C PHE A 110 -5.00 7.43 2.35
N VAL A 111 -3.81 6.87 2.56
CA VAL A 111 -2.54 7.61 2.48
C VAL A 111 -2.23 8.03 1.04
N THR A 112 -2.85 7.36 0.06
CA THR A 112 -2.71 7.70 -1.37
C THR A 112 -3.40 9.03 -1.65
N PRO A 113 -2.68 10.07 -2.11
CA PRO A 113 -3.23 11.43 -2.24
C PRO A 113 -4.23 11.59 -3.38
N ILE A 114 -4.20 10.70 -4.38
CA ILE A 114 -5.05 10.75 -5.57
C ILE A 114 -6.11 9.66 -5.46
N TYR A 115 -7.38 10.06 -5.39
CA TYR A 115 -8.51 9.13 -5.27
C TYR A 115 -8.52 8.07 -6.38
N LYS A 116 -8.36 8.49 -7.65
CA LYS A 116 -8.30 7.58 -8.80
C LYS A 116 -7.19 6.52 -8.68
N MET A 117 -6.04 6.89 -8.12
CA MET A 117 -4.94 5.95 -7.88
C MET A 117 -5.27 4.98 -6.74
N SER A 118 -5.90 5.47 -5.66
CA SER A 118 -6.38 4.61 -4.57
C SER A 118 -7.37 3.56 -5.08
N ASN A 119 -8.33 3.95 -5.94
CA ASN A 119 -9.27 3.00 -6.56
C ASN A 119 -8.56 1.93 -7.38
N ALA A 120 -7.57 2.32 -8.20
CA ALA A 120 -6.82 1.38 -9.02
C ALA A 120 -6.08 0.34 -8.16
N ILE A 121 -5.43 0.77 -7.07
CA ILE A 121 -4.75 -0.12 -6.12
C ILE A 121 -5.74 -1.09 -5.47
N ARG A 122 -6.94 -0.62 -5.10
CA ARG A 122 -8.02 -1.44 -4.52
C ARG A 122 -8.50 -2.52 -5.48
N PHE A 123 -8.75 -2.17 -6.75
CA PHE A 123 -9.12 -3.16 -7.76
C PHE A 123 -8.00 -4.18 -8.01
N LEU A 124 -6.74 -3.74 -7.97
CA LEU A 124 -5.59 -4.61 -8.19
C LEU A 124 -5.34 -5.58 -7.03
N ARG A 125 -5.86 -5.30 -5.84
CA ARG A 125 -5.78 -6.17 -4.67
C ARG A 125 -6.47 -7.52 -4.93
N PHE A 126 -7.67 -7.53 -5.50
CA PHE A 126 -8.45 -8.77 -5.71
C PHE A 126 -7.74 -9.81 -6.61
N PRO A 127 -7.18 -9.46 -7.79
CA PRO A 127 -6.38 -10.39 -8.58
C PRO A 127 -5.16 -10.94 -7.84
N ILE A 128 -4.48 -10.12 -7.03
CA ILE A 128 -3.31 -10.57 -6.27
C ILE A 128 -3.73 -11.54 -5.15
N ILE A 129 -4.87 -11.32 -4.50
CA ILE A 129 -5.44 -12.27 -3.52
C ILE A 129 -5.76 -13.61 -4.20
N LEU A 130 -6.35 -13.58 -5.40
CA LEU A 130 -6.66 -14.80 -6.17
C LEU A 130 -5.39 -15.56 -6.55
N LEU A 131 -4.35 -14.87 -7.02
CA LEU A 131 -3.05 -15.48 -7.30
C LEU A 131 -2.39 -16.05 -6.04
N ALA A 132 -2.50 -15.35 -4.91
CA ALA A 132 -1.99 -15.83 -3.61
C ALA A 132 -2.74 -17.07 -3.11
N ALA A 133 -4.04 -17.18 -3.38
CA ALA A 133 -4.80 -18.39 -3.06
C ALA A 133 -4.39 -19.57 -3.95
N ALA A 134 -4.13 -19.33 -5.24
CA ALA A 134 -3.77 -20.37 -6.21
C ALA A 134 -2.33 -20.90 -6.07
N TRP A 135 -1.36 -20.01 -5.80
CA TRP A 135 0.07 -20.36 -5.80
C TRP A 135 0.85 -19.83 -4.58
N GLY A 136 0.17 -19.30 -3.56
CA GLY A 136 0.82 -18.79 -2.35
C GLY A 136 1.74 -17.60 -2.62
N SER A 137 2.93 -17.64 -2.04
CA SER A 137 3.95 -16.59 -2.20
C SER A 137 4.42 -16.42 -3.65
N LEU A 138 4.48 -17.52 -4.42
CA LEU A 138 4.81 -17.50 -5.85
C LEU A 138 3.75 -16.73 -6.65
N GLY A 139 2.47 -16.91 -6.32
CA GLY A 139 1.38 -16.16 -6.96
C GLY A 139 1.48 -14.66 -6.72
N ILE A 140 1.85 -14.25 -5.51
CA ILE A 140 2.13 -12.83 -5.19
C ILE A 140 3.30 -12.33 -6.05
N ALA A 141 4.41 -13.08 -6.11
CA ALA A 141 5.58 -12.70 -6.90
C ALA A 141 5.23 -12.55 -8.40
N MET A 142 4.45 -13.47 -8.96
CA MET A 142 3.95 -13.38 -10.34
C MET A 142 3.06 -12.14 -10.54
N GLY A 143 2.17 -11.84 -9.59
CA GLY A 143 1.34 -10.64 -9.61
C GLY A 143 2.17 -9.35 -9.59
N VAL A 144 3.23 -9.31 -8.77
CA VAL A 144 4.19 -8.19 -8.73
C VAL A 144 4.92 -8.05 -10.06
N CYS A 145 5.42 -9.15 -10.64
CA CYS A 145 6.10 -9.12 -11.93
C CYS A 145 5.17 -8.60 -13.04
N PHE A 146 3.93 -9.09 -13.11
CA PHE A 146 2.93 -8.62 -14.07
C PHE A 146 2.66 -7.12 -13.91
N LEU A 147 2.50 -6.67 -12.67
CA LEU A 147 2.28 -5.27 -12.31
C LEU A 147 3.45 -4.39 -12.76
N LEU A 148 4.70 -4.82 -12.51
CA LEU A 148 5.90 -4.09 -12.94
C LEU A 148 6.04 -4.00 -14.47
N VAL A 149 5.73 -5.08 -15.19
CA VAL A 149 5.71 -5.09 -16.66
C VAL A 149 4.64 -4.14 -17.17
N HIS A 150 3.44 -4.16 -16.59
CA HIS A 150 2.35 -3.25 -16.98
C HIS A 150 2.74 -1.77 -16.76
N LEU A 151 3.27 -1.43 -15.60
CA LEU A 151 3.74 -0.07 -15.28
C LEU A 151 4.85 0.40 -16.21
N SER A 152 5.75 -0.50 -16.63
CA SER A 152 6.84 -0.17 -17.54
C SER A 152 6.37 0.08 -18.98
N ARG A 153 5.21 -0.49 -19.37
CA ARG A 153 4.57 -0.23 -20.67
C ARG A 153 3.82 1.10 -20.70
N LEU A 154 3.31 1.56 -19.56
CA LEU A 154 2.60 2.84 -19.47
C LEU A 154 3.57 4.00 -19.75
N ARG A 155 3.16 4.91 -20.63
CA ARG A 155 3.91 6.12 -20.96
C ARG A 155 3.16 7.36 -20.48
N SER A 156 3.87 8.26 -19.82
CA SER A 156 3.42 9.61 -19.46
C SER A 156 4.26 10.62 -20.24
N LEU A 157 3.61 11.44 -21.06
CA LEU A 157 4.28 12.47 -21.89
C LEU A 157 5.49 11.94 -22.68
N GLY A 158 5.36 10.73 -23.24
CA GLY A 158 6.40 10.08 -24.06
C GLY A 158 7.46 9.29 -23.27
N TYR A 159 7.46 9.34 -21.94
CA TYR A 159 8.41 8.63 -21.08
C TYR A 159 7.73 7.53 -20.26
N PRO A 160 8.42 6.41 -19.94
CA PRO A 160 7.83 5.36 -19.09
C PRO A 160 7.38 5.90 -17.73
N TYR A 161 6.26 5.40 -17.20
CA TYR A 161 5.75 5.80 -15.89
C TYR A 161 6.71 5.46 -14.74
N THR A 162 7.56 4.46 -14.94
CA THR A 162 8.56 3.99 -13.96
C THR A 162 9.83 4.83 -13.88
N VAL A 163 9.95 5.90 -14.67
CA VAL A 163 11.12 6.81 -14.59
C VAL A 163 11.12 7.52 -13.23
N PRO A 164 12.25 7.56 -12.50
CA PRO A 164 13.63 7.21 -12.91
C PRO A 164 14.14 5.85 -12.42
N PHE A 165 13.27 5.00 -11.86
CA PHE A 165 13.62 3.63 -11.48
C PHE A 165 13.94 2.76 -12.70
N PHE A 166 13.17 2.93 -13.78
CA PHE A 166 13.46 2.26 -15.04
C PHE A 166 13.18 3.15 -16.26
N PRO A 167 14.11 3.24 -17.23
CA PRO A 167 15.51 2.83 -17.12
C PRO A 167 16.26 3.68 -16.08
N VAL A 168 17.24 3.10 -15.39
CA VAL A 168 17.89 3.68 -14.20
C VAL A 168 18.68 4.94 -14.57
N ARG A 169 18.42 6.07 -13.88
CA ARG A 169 19.24 7.30 -13.96
C ARG A 169 19.63 7.76 -12.56
N ALA A 170 20.85 7.43 -12.15
CA ALA A 170 21.37 7.75 -10.82
C ALA A 170 21.29 9.25 -10.46
N LYS A 171 21.38 10.14 -11.46
CA LYS A 171 21.26 11.59 -11.25
C LYS A 171 19.85 12.02 -10.82
N ASP A 172 18.80 11.35 -11.33
CA ASP A 172 17.40 11.68 -11.08
C ASP A 172 16.82 10.90 -9.87
N LEU A 173 17.51 9.86 -9.41
CA LEU A 173 17.15 9.09 -8.22
C LEU A 173 17.26 9.88 -6.91
N LYS A 174 18.15 10.90 -6.87
CA LYS A 174 18.41 11.74 -5.69
C LYS A 174 17.20 12.54 -5.18
N ASP A 175 16.17 12.70 -6.02
CA ASP A 175 14.92 13.39 -5.66
C ASP A 175 13.72 12.43 -5.60
N SER A 176 13.91 11.15 -5.93
CA SER A 176 12.80 10.19 -6.16
C SER A 176 12.43 9.34 -4.96
N LEU A 177 13.40 8.84 -4.20
CA LEU A 177 13.15 8.05 -2.98
C LEU A 177 13.20 8.93 -1.74
N VAL A 178 14.37 9.50 -1.45
CA VAL A 178 14.58 10.46 -0.36
C VAL A 178 14.80 11.81 -1.01
N ARG A 179 13.95 12.79 -0.69
CA ARG A 179 14.10 14.16 -1.20
C ARG A 179 15.39 14.77 -0.65
N SER A 180 16.37 15.03 -1.52
CA SER A 180 17.63 15.69 -1.15
C SER A 180 17.42 17.18 -0.86
N SER A 181 18.37 17.81 -0.14
CA SER A 181 18.33 19.23 0.19
C SER A 181 18.25 20.10 -1.06
N TYR A 182 17.56 21.25 -0.97
CA TYR A 182 17.43 22.23 -2.06
C TYR A 182 18.79 22.77 -2.55
N SER A 183 19.86 22.62 -1.77
CA SER A 183 21.22 22.97 -2.22
C SER A 183 21.74 22.05 -3.33
N VAL A 184 21.26 20.80 -3.40
CA VAL A 184 21.73 19.75 -4.32
C VAL A 184 20.76 19.52 -5.49
N THR A 185 19.49 19.87 -5.34
CA THR A 185 18.40 19.66 -6.33
C THR A 185 18.21 20.87 -7.28
N GLY A 186 19.29 21.54 -7.68
CA GLY A 186 19.22 22.70 -8.57
C GLY A 186 18.98 22.37 -10.05
N SER A 187 19.23 21.13 -10.48
CA SER A 187 19.10 20.69 -11.88
C SER A 187 17.72 20.13 -12.21
N ARG A 188 17.25 20.35 -13.44
CA ARG A 188 16.03 19.72 -13.96
C ARG A 188 16.28 18.21 -14.24
N PRO A 189 15.24 17.36 -14.14
CA PRO A 189 15.39 15.93 -14.41
C PRO A 189 15.92 15.65 -15.82
N SER A 190 16.91 14.78 -15.91
CA SER A 190 17.64 14.54 -17.17
C SER A 190 16.79 13.86 -18.23
N TYR A 191 15.84 13.02 -17.81
CA TYR A 191 14.96 12.27 -18.70
C TYR A 191 14.03 13.18 -19.52
N LEU A 192 13.67 14.38 -19.06
CA LEU A 192 12.79 15.30 -19.80
C LEU A 192 13.45 15.99 -20.99
N LYS A 193 14.78 15.85 -21.16
CA LYS A 193 15.59 16.58 -22.16
C LYS A 193 15.26 18.09 -22.22
N PRO A 194 15.33 18.83 -21.10
CA PRO A 194 14.96 20.25 -21.07
C PRO A 194 16.00 21.11 -21.80
N SER A 195 15.53 22.15 -22.50
CA SER A 195 16.40 23.14 -23.19
C SER A 195 17.38 23.83 -22.23
N SER A 196 16.95 24.14 -21.01
CA SER A 196 17.82 24.63 -19.94
C SER A 196 17.94 23.59 -18.83
N LYS A 197 19.19 23.28 -18.43
CA LYS A 197 19.51 22.23 -17.44
C LYS A 197 19.26 22.66 -15.99
N LEU A 198 19.31 23.97 -15.71
CA LEU A 198 19.14 24.52 -14.36
C LEU A 198 17.68 24.87 -14.09
N ARG A 199 17.17 24.43 -12.94
CA ARG A 199 15.84 24.79 -12.43
C ARG A 199 15.90 26.09 -11.64
N TYR A 200 16.88 26.21 -10.76
CA TYR A 200 17.20 27.42 -9.99
C TYR A 200 18.70 27.38 -9.62
N LYS A 201 19.29 28.54 -9.34
CA LYS A 201 20.65 28.62 -8.76
C LYS A 201 20.54 28.38 -7.24
N PRO A 202 21.14 27.31 -6.69
CA PRO A 202 21.11 27.09 -5.24
C PRO A 202 21.82 28.25 -4.55
N LYS A 203 21.22 28.80 -3.49
CA LYS A 203 21.87 29.80 -2.64
C LYS A 203 23.01 29.08 -1.91
N PRO A 204 24.26 29.60 -1.91
CA PRO A 204 25.34 28.97 -1.17
C PRO A 204 24.95 28.89 0.30
N GLU A 205 25.12 27.71 0.89
CA GLU A 205 24.91 27.46 2.31
C GLU A 205 25.91 28.34 3.07
N ARG A 206 25.42 29.43 3.69
CA ARG A 206 26.25 30.21 4.61
C ARG A 206 26.50 29.30 5.80
N ARG A 207 27.69 28.69 5.88
CA ARG A 207 28.22 28.18 7.15
C ARG A 207 28.44 29.42 8.02
N SER A 208 27.52 29.73 8.93
CA SER A 208 27.89 30.59 10.06
C SER A 208 28.78 29.73 10.96
N ASN A 209 30.02 30.16 11.14
CA ASN A 209 30.87 29.66 12.20
C ASN A 209 30.37 30.31 13.50
N ASP A 210 29.22 29.88 14.01
CA ASP A 210 28.68 30.36 15.29
C ASP A 210 29.37 29.68 16.49
N PHE A 211 30.62 29.24 16.33
CA PHE A 211 31.45 28.63 17.39
C PHE A 211 32.71 29.42 17.70
N ASP A 212 32.91 30.59 17.07
CA ASP A 212 34.06 31.47 17.31
C ASP A 212 33.71 32.71 18.18
N GLU A 213 32.53 32.72 18.82
CA GLU A 213 32.11 33.73 19.81
C GLU A 213 31.88 33.08 21.19
N GLU A 214 32.97 32.65 21.84
CA GLU A 214 33.06 32.49 23.32
C GLU A 214 34.36 33.12 23.82
#